data_AF-A0A7K3MA70-F1
#
_entry.id   AF-A0A7K3MA70-F1
#
_cell.length_a   1.000
_cell.length_b   1.000
_cell.length_c   1.000
_cell.angle_alpha   90.00
_cell.angle_beta   90.00
_cell.angle_gamma   90.00
#
_symmetry.space_group_name_H-M   'P 1'
#
loop_
_entity.id
_entity.type
_entity.pdbx_description
1 polymer ?
#
loop_
_entity_poly.entity_id
_entity_poly.type
_entity_poly.pdbx_seq_one_letter_code
_entity_poly.pdbx_strand_id
1 'polypeptide(L)'
;MNDRPAVDAQRRRLLLALVGTPALGMSLAACTQGPSSKHAPPGVAPDADTRVRWRAVRAEQELLIRHAATLDQHAELSDHLAPLTSHHWQHLAALLDEGPLPRLATLSVELPSGAESGGDASAIDLDLVDAPEIPDDADAALEALREAERDAAEAQTAESLRAAAPRLATLLASIAAAEAVHHASLEDT
;
A
#
# COMPACT_ATOMS: atom_id res chain seq x y z
N MET A 1 -27.32 -7.23 35.43
CA MET A 1 -27.34 -8.61 34.90
C MET A 1 -28.32 -8.62 33.73
N ASN A 2 -27.87 -8.26 32.53
CA ASN A 2 -28.72 -8.20 31.33
C ASN A 2 -28.38 -9.40 30.44
N ASP A 3 -29.27 -10.38 30.45
CA ASP A 3 -29.32 -11.50 29.52
C ASP A 3 -29.93 -11.07 28.18
N ARG A 4 -29.27 -11.44 27.07
CA ARG A 4 -29.85 -11.73 25.74
C ARG A 4 -28.73 -11.97 24.70
N PRO A 5 -28.96 -12.75 23.62
CA PRO A 5 -29.25 -14.18 23.60
C PRO A 5 -28.26 -14.94 22.69
N ALA A 6 -28.14 -16.26 22.91
CA ALA A 6 -27.40 -17.18 22.07
C ALA A 6 -27.97 -17.22 20.64
N VAL A 7 -27.13 -16.98 19.64
CA VAL A 7 -27.44 -17.27 18.24
C VAL A 7 -26.87 -18.64 17.93
N ASP A 8 -27.72 -19.65 18.11
CA ASP A 8 -27.52 -20.95 17.49
C ASP A 8 -28.84 -21.35 16.81
N ALA A 9 -28.75 -22.12 15.73
CA ALA A 9 -29.87 -22.71 14.97
C ALA A 9 -30.43 -21.97 13.74
N GLN A 10 -29.56 -21.47 12.85
CA GLN A 10 -29.90 -21.36 11.41
C GLN A 10 -29.19 -22.45 10.58
N ARG A 11 -28.96 -23.63 11.18
CA ARG A 11 -28.85 -24.89 10.43
C ARG A 11 -30.26 -25.30 10.02
N ARG A 12 -30.73 -24.92 8.82
CA ARG A 12 -31.89 -25.57 8.18
C ARG A 12 -32.07 -25.17 6.72
N ARG A 13 -32.31 -26.21 5.92
CA ARG A 13 -32.87 -26.28 4.55
C ARG A 13 -31.80 -26.44 3.46
N LEU A 14 -31.40 -27.68 3.15
CA LEU A 14 -32.14 -28.74 2.41
C LEU A 14 -32.42 -28.34 0.95
N LEU A 15 -31.47 -28.70 0.09
CA LEU A 15 -31.68 -29.06 -1.32
C LEU A 15 -30.77 -30.28 -1.54
N LEU A 16 -31.07 -31.33 -2.29
CA LEU A 16 -32.25 -31.93 -2.89
C LEU A 16 -31.73 -33.32 -3.34
N ALA A 17 -32.51 -34.37 -3.16
CA ALA A 17 -32.12 -35.75 -3.46
C ALA A 17 -32.09 -36.05 -4.97
N LEU A 18 -31.21 -36.98 -5.39
CA LEU A 18 -31.45 -37.90 -6.51
C LEU A 18 -30.61 -39.18 -6.32
N VAL A 19 -31.30 -40.32 -6.44
CA VAL A 19 -30.84 -41.70 -6.18
C VAL A 19 -30.46 -42.39 -7.50
N GLY A 20 -29.39 -43.21 -7.48
CA GLY A 20 -29.15 -44.25 -8.50
C GLY A 20 -27.70 -44.80 -8.53
N THR A 21 -27.52 -46.09 -8.22
CA THR A 21 -26.30 -46.94 -8.35
C THR A 21 -26.66 -48.22 -9.13
N PRO A 22 -25.77 -49.11 -9.69
CA PRO A 22 -24.32 -49.30 -9.41
C PRO A 22 -23.39 -49.75 -10.60
N ALA A 23 -22.09 -49.93 -10.26
CA ALA A 23 -21.09 -50.91 -10.75
C ALA A 23 -20.40 -50.82 -12.13
N LEU A 24 -19.08 -50.55 -12.14
CA LEU A 24 -17.97 -51.46 -12.53
C LEU A 24 -16.63 -50.70 -12.54
N GLY A 25 -15.57 -51.34 -12.04
CA GLY A 25 -14.26 -50.75 -11.83
C GLY A 25 -13.24 -50.92 -12.97
N MET A 26 -12.02 -50.52 -12.61
CA MET A 26 -10.69 -50.79 -13.21
C MET A 26 -10.00 -49.68 -14.03
N SER A 27 -9.03 -49.07 -13.32
CA SER A 27 -7.63 -48.73 -13.69
C SER A 27 -7.25 -47.40 -14.37
N LEU A 28 -6.78 -46.49 -13.51
CA LEU A 28 -5.47 -45.80 -13.55
C LEU A 28 -5.08 -45.07 -14.84
N ALA A 29 -5.64 -43.88 -15.05
CA ALA A 29 -4.98 -42.83 -15.82
C ALA A 29 -4.08 -42.02 -14.87
N ALA A 30 -2.80 -41.96 -15.22
CA ALA A 30 -1.71 -41.41 -14.45
C ALA A 30 -1.93 -39.92 -14.09
N CYS A 31 -2.19 -39.65 -12.81
CA CYS A 31 -1.91 -38.34 -12.24
C CYS A 31 -0.39 -38.22 -12.14
N THR A 32 0.23 -37.50 -13.07
CA THR A 32 1.59 -37.00 -12.86
C THR A 32 1.51 -36.00 -11.71
N GLN A 33 1.66 -36.49 -10.49
CA GLN A 33 1.89 -35.66 -9.33
C GLN A 33 3.29 -35.06 -9.54
N GLY A 34 3.34 -33.88 -10.18
CA GLY A 34 4.53 -33.04 -10.13
C GLY A 34 4.93 -32.87 -8.65
N PRO A 35 6.23 -32.78 -8.34
CA PRO A 35 6.68 -32.62 -6.98
C PRO A 35 5.87 -31.49 -6.36
N SER A 36 5.13 -31.82 -5.29
CA SER A 36 4.41 -30.84 -4.49
C SER A 36 5.43 -29.76 -4.16
N SER A 37 5.29 -28.61 -4.81
CA SER A 37 5.95 -27.40 -4.36
C SER A 37 5.51 -27.27 -2.91
N LYS A 38 6.50 -27.42 -2.02
CA LYS A 38 6.35 -27.31 -0.59
C LYS A 38 5.61 -26.00 -0.37
N HIS A 39 4.30 -26.06 -0.13
CA HIS A 39 3.50 -24.87 0.05
C HIS A 39 4.13 -24.17 1.24
N ALA A 40 4.72 -23.00 0.98
CA ALA A 40 5.09 -22.09 2.04
C ALA A 40 3.88 -21.99 2.97
N PRO A 41 4.07 -22.07 4.29
CA PRO A 41 2.95 -21.96 5.22
C PRO A 41 2.16 -20.71 4.85
N PRO A 42 0.81 -20.76 4.83
CA PRO A 42 0.00 -19.61 4.47
C PRO A 42 0.42 -18.45 5.37
N GLY A 43 1.02 -17.43 4.77
CA GLY A 43 1.49 -16.27 5.49
C GLY A 43 0.32 -15.68 6.27
N VAL A 44 0.54 -15.37 7.55
CA VAL A 44 -0.46 -14.67 8.37
C VAL A 44 -0.81 -13.38 7.62
N ALA A 45 -2.07 -13.22 7.24
CA ALA A 45 -2.51 -12.01 6.56
C ALA A 45 -2.18 -10.80 7.45
N PRO A 46 -1.63 -9.71 6.88
CA PRO A 46 -1.30 -8.53 7.67
C PRO A 46 -2.56 -8.01 8.35
N ASP A 47 -2.43 -7.51 9.58
CA ASP A 47 -3.53 -6.88 10.30
C ASP A 47 -4.05 -5.62 9.57
N ALA A 48 -5.17 -5.07 10.03
CA ALA A 48 -5.81 -3.93 9.36
C ALA A 48 -4.91 -2.69 9.30
N ASP A 49 -4.24 -2.36 10.39
CA ASP A 49 -3.40 -1.16 10.49
C ASP A 49 -2.13 -1.31 9.65
N THR A 50 -1.56 -2.52 9.60
CA THR A 50 -0.46 -2.82 8.68
C THR A 50 -0.85 -2.58 7.22
N ARG A 51 -2.09 -2.92 6.82
CA ARG A 51 -2.57 -2.64 5.44
C ARG A 51 -2.81 -1.16 5.20
N VAL A 52 -3.41 -0.46 6.16
CA VAL A 52 -3.63 0.99 6.11
C VAL A 52 -2.30 1.71 5.94
N ARG A 53 -1.33 1.41 6.81
CA ARG A 53 0.02 1.98 6.76
C ARG A 53 0.74 1.66 5.46
N TRP A 54 0.62 0.43 4.95
CA TRP A 54 1.21 0.07 3.66
C TRP A 54 0.67 0.93 2.52
N ARG A 55 -0.63 1.24 2.50
CA ARG A 55 -1.21 2.13 1.48
C ARG A 55 -0.73 3.57 1.64
N ALA A 56 -0.68 4.07 2.86
CA ALA A 56 -0.15 5.41 3.14
C ALA A 56 1.31 5.55 2.69
N VAL A 57 2.15 4.54 2.96
CA VAL A 57 3.55 4.52 2.47
C VAL A 57 3.61 4.51 0.95
N ARG A 58 2.74 3.74 0.28
CA ARG A 58 2.68 3.71 -1.18
C ARG A 58 2.27 5.06 -1.77
N ALA A 59 1.30 5.74 -1.17
CA ALA A 59 0.87 7.07 -1.60
C ALA A 59 2.01 8.10 -1.51
N GLU A 60 2.74 8.13 -0.39
CA GLU A 60 3.90 9.04 -0.24
C GLU A 60 5.02 8.73 -1.24
N GLN A 61 5.28 7.45 -1.52
CA GLN A 61 6.25 7.06 -2.55
C GLN A 61 5.82 7.52 -3.95
N GLU A 62 4.54 7.39 -4.27
CA GLU A 62 3.99 7.82 -5.57
C GLU A 62 4.04 9.34 -5.74
N LEU A 63 3.79 10.11 -4.67
CA LEU A 63 4.02 11.56 -4.67
C LEU A 63 5.50 11.91 -4.87
N LEU A 64 6.42 11.26 -4.13
CA LEU A 64 7.86 11.51 -4.28
C LEU A 64 8.36 11.20 -5.71
N ILE A 65 7.86 10.13 -6.34
CA ILE A 65 8.16 9.82 -7.75
C ILE A 65 7.66 10.94 -8.66
N ARG A 66 6.43 11.43 -8.45
CA ARG A 66 5.88 12.53 -9.25
C ARG A 66 6.68 13.82 -9.06
N HIS A 67 7.02 14.19 -7.82
CA HIS A 67 7.90 15.33 -7.53
C HIS A 67 9.25 15.20 -8.26
N ALA A 68 9.88 14.03 -8.20
CA ALA A 68 11.15 13.78 -8.89
C ALA A 68 11.03 13.90 -10.41
N ALA A 69 9.98 13.32 -11.01
CA ALA A 69 9.71 13.44 -12.45
C ALA A 69 9.42 14.90 -12.86
N THR A 70 8.66 15.64 -12.06
CA THR A 70 8.41 17.07 -12.29
C THR A 70 9.71 17.87 -12.27
N LEU A 71 10.62 17.59 -11.34
CA LEU A 71 11.91 18.28 -11.24
C LEU A 71 12.89 17.91 -12.36
N ASP A 72 12.83 16.68 -12.88
CA ASP A 72 13.62 16.27 -14.04
C ASP A 72 13.17 17.02 -15.31
N GLN A 73 11.86 17.19 -15.48
CA GLN A 73 11.27 17.90 -16.62
C GLN A 73 11.34 19.43 -16.50
N HIS A 74 11.17 19.97 -15.29
CA HIS A 74 11.00 21.40 -14.97
C HIS A 74 11.89 21.83 -13.80
N ALA A 75 13.21 21.89 -14.05
CA ALA A 75 14.21 22.20 -13.03
C ALA A 75 14.03 23.60 -12.40
N GLU A 76 13.39 24.53 -13.10
CA GLU A 76 13.04 25.87 -12.62
C GLU A 76 12.11 25.86 -11.40
N LEU A 77 11.37 24.77 -11.16
CA LEU A 77 10.46 24.61 -10.02
C LEU A 77 11.17 24.15 -8.74
N SER A 78 12.47 23.85 -8.80
CA SER A 78 13.24 23.25 -7.70
C SER A 78 13.15 24.00 -6.38
N ASP A 79 13.34 25.32 -6.38
CA ASP A 79 13.27 26.13 -5.16
C ASP A 79 11.87 26.10 -4.52
N HIS A 80 10.83 26.01 -5.34
CA HIS A 80 9.45 25.95 -4.87
C HIS A 80 9.08 24.56 -4.33
N LEU A 81 9.50 23.49 -5.01
CA LEU A 81 9.12 22.12 -4.65
C LEU A 81 10.00 21.50 -3.56
N ALA A 82 11.25 21.96 -3.40
CA ALA A 82 12.18 21.44 -2.38
C ALA A 82 11.59 21.31 -0.96
N PRO A 83 10.90 22.33 -0.38
CA PRO A 83 10.28 22.18 0.93
C PRO A 83 9.16 21.12 0.96
N LEU A 84 8.35 21.01 -0.09
CA LEU A 84 7.27 20.01 -0.18
C LEU A 84 7.86 18.60 -0.27
N THR A 85 8.83 18.39 -1.16
CA THR A 85 9.56 17.13 -1.28
C THR A 85 10.19 16.71 0.06
N SER A 86 10.78 17.65 0.81
CA SER A 86 11.32 17.37 2.14
C SER A 86 10.26 16.94 3.15
N HIS A 87 9.04 17.48 3.08
CA HIS A 87 7.95 17.07 3.96
C HIS A 87 7.46 15.64 3.64
N HIS A 88 7.31 15.26 2.36
CA HIS A 88 6.94 13.89 1.99
C HIS A 88 7.96 12.86 2.48
N TRP A 89 9.26 13.18 2.41
CA TRP A 89 10.29 12.32 3.00
C TRP A 89 10.12 12.15 4.52
N GLN A 90 9.73 13.21 5.24
CA GLN A 90 9.47 13.15 6.67
C GLN A 90 8.20 12.34 6.99
N HIS A 91 7.14 12.48 6.19
CA HIS A 91 5.92 11.67 6.32
C HIS A 91 6.21 10.19 6.09
N LEU A 92 6.92 9.87 5.00
CA LEU A 92 7.34 8.51 4.68
C LEU A 92 8.17 7.91 5.82
N ALA A 93 9.14 8.66 6.36
CA ALA A 93 9.94 8.22 7.49
C ALA A 93 9.08 7.95 8.74
N ALA A 94 8.14 8.85 9.05
CA ALA A 94 7.23 8.68 10.19
C ALA A 94 6.33 7.44 10.05
N LEU A 95 5.82 7.18 8.84
CA LEU A 95 5.05 5.97 8.57
C LEU A 95 5.89 4.70 8.72
N LEU A 96 7.15 4.71 8.27
CA LEU A 96 8.04 3.56 8.41
C LEU A 96 8.47 3.29 9.87
N ASP A 97 8.53 4.33 10.70
CA ASP A 97 8.89 4.21 12.13
C ASP A 97 7.82 3.53 12.99
N GLU A 98 6.55 3.50 12.55
CA GLU A 98 5.47 2.82 13.29
C GLU A 98 5.66 1.29 13.38
N GLY A 99 6.66 0.71 12.69
CA GLY A 99 7.06 -0.70 12.80
C GLY A 99 7.16 -1.44 11.47
N PRO A 100 7.45 -2.76 11.49
CA PRO A 100 7.77 -3.51 10.28
C PRO A 100 6.57 -3.61 9.33
N LEU A 101 6.81 -3.41 8.03
CA LEU A 101 5.84 -3.64 6.96
C LEU A 101 6.21 -4.93 6.21
N PRO A 102 5.50 -6.06 6.46
CA PRO A 102 5.89 -7.37 5.94
C PRO A 102 6.01 -7.43 4.42
N ARG A 103 5.20 -6.65 3.68
CA ARG A 103 5.25 -6.62 2.20
C ARG A 103 6.43 -5.82 1.63
N LEU A 104 6.94 -4.81 2.34
CA LEU A 104 8.14 -4.10 1.91
C LEU A 104 9.38 -4.96 2.18
N ALA A 105 9.41 -5.67 3.31
CA ALA A 105 10.47 -6.62 3.63
C ALA A 105 10.59 -7.78 2.61
N THR A 106 9.48 -8.21 2.00
CA THR A 106 9.50 -9.25 0.95
C THR A 106 9.89 -8.74 -0.43
N LEU A 107 9.80 -7.43 -0.70
CA LEU A 107 10.30 -6.85 -1.96
C LEU A 107 11.82 -6.68 -1.94
N SER A 108 12.46 -6.74 -0.76
CA SER A 108 13.91 -6.69 -0.59
C SER A 108 14.65 -8.03 -0.77
N VAL A 109 14.05 -9.05 -1.41
CA VAL A 109 14.71 -10.37 -1.66
C VAL A 109 14.21 -10.92 -3.00
N GLU A 110 15.03 -11.01 -4.06
CA GLU A 110 16.21 -11.88 -4.16
C GLU A 110 17.51 -11.12 -4.50
N LEU A 111 18.38 -10.95 -3.50
CA LEU A 111 19.82 -10.76 -3.72
C LEU A 111 20.52 -12.11 -3.46
N PRO A 112 21.51 -12.52 -4.29
CA PRO A 112 22.26 -13.74 -4.06
C PRO A 112 22.96 -13.70 -2.71
N SER A 113 22.81 -14.80 -1.98
CA SER A 113 23.21 -14.95 -0.58
C SER A 113 24.72 -14.77 -0.39
N GLY A 114 25.09 -13.68 0.29
CA GLY A 114 26.41 -13.42 0.87
C GLY A 114 26.27 -12.32 1.91
N ALA A 115 26.68 -12.60 3.15
CA ALA A 115 26.68 -11.69 4.30
C ALA A 115 27.35 -10.33 3.96
N GLU A 116 27.06 -9.19 4.60
CA GLU A 116 26.95 -8.92 6.03
C GLU A 116 26.07 -7.70 6.36
N SER A 117 25.61 -7.66 7.61
CA SER A 117 24.78 -6.61 8.22
C SER A 117 25.52 -5.27 8.35
N GLY A 118 24.95 -4.24 7.74
CA GLY A 118 25.26 -2.83 7.97
C GLY A 118 24.08 -2.01 7.49
N GLY A 119 23.42 -1.29 8.40
CA GLY A 119 22.23 -0.50 8.09
C GLY A 119 22.56 0.58 7.08
N ASP A 120 21.80 0.60 5.99
CA ASP A 120 21.58 1.76 5.15
C ASP A 120 20.11 1.71 4.71
N ALA A 121 19.50 2.89 4.67
CA ALA A 121 18.07 3.06 4.45
C ALA A 121 17.62 2.32 3.19
N SER A 122 16.45 1.68 3.24
CA SER A 122 15.82 1.07 2.07
C SER A 122 15.78 2.06 0.91
N ALA A 123 16.74 1.94 -0.01
CA ALA A 123 16.63 2.49 -1.34
C ALA A 123 15.49 1.72 -2.01
N ILE A 124 14.32 2.34 -2.03
CA ILE A 124 13.22 1.89 -2.87
C ILE A 124 13.73 2.05 -4.30
N ASP A 125 13.74 0.96 -5.06
CA ASP A 125 14.05 0.99 -6.47
C ASP A 125 12.89 1.69 -7.21
N LEU A 126 13.01 3.01 -7.37
CA LEU A 126 12.01 3.85 -8.03
C LEU A 126 11.93 3.55 -9.54
N ASP A 127 12.91 2.83 -10.10
CA ASP A 127 12.99 2.47 -11.54
C ASP A 127 12.00 1.36 -11.95
N LEU A 128 11.30 0.72 -11.00
CA LEU A 128 10.30 -0.32 -11.26
C LEU A 128 8.85 0.20 -11.36
N VAL A 129 8.64 1.51 -11.24
CA VAL A 129 7.32 2.15 -11.35
C VAL A 129 7.31 2.97 -12.63
N ASP A 130 6.29 2.76 -13.48
CA ASP A 130 6.08 3.61 -14.66
C ASP A 130 6.05 5.08 -14.21
N ALA A 131 6.98 5.87 -14.74
CA ALA A 131 7.09 7.28 -14.41
C ALA A 131 5.78 7.98 -14.80
N PRO A 132 5.23 8.86 -13.92
CA PRO A 132 4.05 9.62 -14.27
C PRO A 132 4.36 10.52 -15.47
N GLU A 133 3.41 10.61 -16.39
CA GLU A 133 3.50 11.57 -17.49
C GLU A 133 3.40 12.99 -16.90
N ILE A 134 4.45 13.79 -17.12
CA ILE A 134 4.51 15.18 -16.67
C ILE A 134 4.18 16.08 -17.85
N PRO A 135 3.21 17.01 -17.74
CA PRO A 135 2.92 17.98 -18.78
C PRO A 135 4.17 18.78 -19.20
N ASP A 136 4.30 19.07 -20.51
CA ASP A 136 5.42 19.86 -21.07
C ASP A 136 5.43 21.33 -20.62
N ASP A 137 4.31 21.82 -20.12
CA ASP A 137 4.14 23.19 -19.62
C ASP A 137 4.28 23.20 -18.08
N ALA A 138 5.13 24.08 -17.55
CA ALA A 138 5.44 24.15 -16.13
C ALA A 138 4.21 24.49 -15.26
N ASP A 139 3.33 25.38 -15.73
CA ASP A 139 2.10 25.74 -15.00
C ASP A 139 1.13 24.56 -14.99
N ALA A 140 1.03 23.83 -16.11
CA ALA A 140 0.24 22.62 -16.19
C ALA A 140 0.81 21.49 -15.31
N ALA A 141 2.14 21.39 -15.19
CA ALA A 141 2.80 20.43 -14.31
C ALA A 141 2.57 20.77 -12.83
N LEU A 142 2.60 22.04 -12.45
CA LEU A 142 2.24 22.50 -11.10
C LEU A 142 0.78 22.20 -10.77
N GLU A 143 -0.13 22.46 -11.71
CA GLU A 143 -1.55 22.13 -11.54
C GLU A 143 -1.79 20.63 -11.36
N ALA A 144 -1.11 19.79 -12.17
CA ALA A 144 -1.17 18.35 -12.02
C ALA A 144 -0.60 17.87 -10.67
N LEU A 145 0.46 18.51 -10.19
CA LEU A 145 1.03 18.21 -8.87
C LEU A 145 0.09 18.64 -7.75
N ARG A 146 -0.54 19.81 -7.88
CA ARG A 146 -1.54 20.32 -6.94
C ARG A 146 -2.70 19.35 -6.80
N GLU A 147 -3.27 18.87 -7.89
CA GLU A 147 -4.35 17.87 -7.83
C GLU A 147 -3.86 16.56 -7.18
N ALA A 148 -2.63 16.14 -7.43
CA ALA A 148 -2.06 14.98 -6.75
C ALA A 148 -1.93 15.17 -5.22
N GLU A 149 -1.56 16.36 -4.74
CA GLU A 149 -1.54 16.68 -3.30
C GLU A 149 -2.96 16.64 -2.71
N ARG A 150 -3.97 17.11 -3.45
CA ARG A 150 -5.37 17.02 -3.05
C ARG A 150 -5.82 15.57 -2.90
N ASP A 151 -5.57 14.76 -3.92
CA ASP A 151 -5.94 13.35 -3.94
C ASP A 151 -5.28 12.59 -2.80
N ALA A 152 -4.02 12.90 -2.50
CA ALA A 152 -3.31 12.35 -1.36
C ALA A 152 -3.98 12.75 -0.04
N ALA A 153 -4.29 14.03 0.17
CA ALA A 153 -4.94 14.51 1.38
C ALA A 153 -6.29 13.80 1.62
N GLU A 154 -7.06 13.58 0.56
CA GLU A 154 -8.32 12.83 0.61
C GLU A 154 -8.09 11.34 0.92
N ALA A 155 -7.09 10.71 0.30
CA ALA A 155 -6.72 9.32 0.55
C ALA A 155 -6.28 9.11 2.01
N GLN A 156 -5.40 9.97 2.54
CA GLN A 156 -4.91 9.89 3.91
C GLN A 156 -6.02 10.19 4.93
N THR A 157 -6.93 11.11 4.61
CA THR A 157 -8.15 11.31 5.40
C THR A 157 -8.96 10.02 5.47
N ALA A 158 -9.19 9.36 4.33
CA ALA A 158 -9.95 8.11 4.28
C ALA A 158 -9.26 6.96 5.03
N GLU A 159 -7.93 6.85 4.93
CA GLU A 159 -7.14 5.86 5.65
C GLU A 159 -7.11 6.13 7.17
N SER A 160 -7.09 7.39 7.60
CA SER A 160 -7.17 7.77 9.03
C SER A 160 -8.45 7.24 9.69
N LEU A 161 -9.58 7.25 8.96
CA LEU A 161 -10.87 6.75 9.43
C LEU A 161 -10.93 5.22 9.46
N ARG A 162 -10.01 4.54 8.76
CA ARG A 162 -9.92 3.06 8.71
C ARG A 162 -8.94 2.49 9.74
N ALA A 163 -8.02 3.31 10.26
CA ALA A 163 -7.05 2.89 11.25
C ALA A 163 -7.74 2.53 12.58
N ALA A 164 -7.39 1.37 13.13
CA ALA A 164 -7.86 0.92 14.43
C ALA A 164 -7.03 1.53 15.58
N ALA A 165 -5.72 1.69 15.39
CA ALA A 165 -4.84 2.34 16.37
C ALA A 165 -4.99 3.87 16.36
N PRO A 166 -5.28 4.53 17.50
CA PRO A 166 -5.43 5.98 17.58
C PRO A 166 -4.18 6.77 17.18
N ARG A 167 -3.00 6.23 17.45
CA ARG A 167 -1.72 6.83 17.07
C ARG A 167 -1.57 6.89 15.55
N LEU A 168 -1.83 5.79 14.85
CA LEU A 168 -1.79 5.75 13.38
C LEU A 168 -2.85 6.66 12.77
N ALA A 169 -4.07 6.66 13.30
CA ALA A 169 -5.13 7.56 12.84
C ALA A 169 -4.73 9.04 12.95
N THR A 170 -4.08 9.42 14.07
CA THR A 170 -3.60 10.79 14.30
C THR A 170 -2.47 11.15 13.35
N LEU A 171 -1.53 10.23 13.11
CA LEU A 171 -0.45 10.43 12.13
C LEU A 171 -1.01 10.68 10.73
N LEU A 172 -1.92 9.82 10.26
CA LEU A 172 -2.53 9.95 8.93
C LEU A 172 -3.35 11.23 8.79
N ALA A 173 -4.08 11.63 9.84
CA ALA A 173 -4.80 12.90 9.83
C ALA A 173 -3.86 14.12 9.78
N SER A 174 -2.70 14.04 10.44
CA SER A 174 -1.67 15.10 10.37
C SER A 174 -1.03 15.18 8.98
N ILE A 175 -0.78 14.04 8.34
CA ILE A 175 -0.26 13.97 6.97
C ILE A 175 -1.30 14.56 6.00
N ALA A 176 -2.56 14.14 6.09
CA ALA A 176 -3.65 14.66 5.27
C ALA A 176 -3.79 16.19 5.38
N ALA A 177 -3.64 16.73 6.60
CA ALA A 177 -3.67 18.17 6.83
C ALA A 177 -2.47 18.90 6.19
N ALA A 178 -1.27 18.29 6.20
CA ALA A 178 -0.09 18.84 5.55
C ALA A 178 -0.22 18.85 4.02
N GLU A 179 -0.68 17.74 3.42
CA GLU A 179 -0.93 17.63 1.98
C GLU A 179 -2.00 18.63 1.50
N ALA A 180 -3.06 18.85 2.29
CA ALA A 180 -4.04 19.90 2.00
C ALA A 180 -3.44 21.31 2.01
N VAL A 181 -2.45 21.56 2.88
CA VAL A 181 -1.69 22.83 2.89
C VAL A 181 -0.76 22.91 1.69
N HIS A 182 -0.13 21.81 1.28
CA HIS A 182 0.72 21.77 0.08
C HIS A 182 -0.10 22.10 -1.18
N HIS A 183 -1.26 21.47 -1.35
CA HIS A 183 -2.24 21.81 -2.39
C HIS A 183 -2.54 23.31 -2.41
N ALA A 184 -2.86 23.91 -1.24
CA ALA A 184 -3.16 25.34 -1.16
C ALA A 184 -1.94 26.22 -1.47
N SER A 185 -0.73 25.81 -1.08
CA SER A 185 0.50 26.60 -1.31
C SER A 185 0.93 26.65 -2.78
N LEU A 186 0.52 25.67 -3.58
CA LEU A 186 0.76 25.62 -5.02
C LEU A 186 -0.18 26.54 -5.82
N GLU A 187 -1.21 27.12 -5.20
CA GLU A 187 -2.11 28.09 -5.85
C GLU A 187 -1.52 29.51 -5.91
N ASP A 188 -0.55 29.82 -5.04
CA ASP A 188 -0.02 31.18 -4.83
C ASP A 188 1.30 31.47 -5.59
N THR A 189 1.74 30.56 -6.47
CA THR A 189 2.93 30.71 -7.34
C THR A 189 2.61 31.23 -8.73
#